data_AF-A0A958U4C0-F1
#
_entry.id   AF-A0A958U4C0-F1
#
_cell.length_a   1.000
_cell.length_b   1.000
_cell.length_c   1.000
_cell.angle_alpha   90.00
_cell.angle_beta   90.00
_cell.angle_gamma   90.00
#
_symmetry.space_group_name_H-M   'P 1'
#
loop_
_entity.id
_entity.type
_entity.pdbx_description
1 polymer ?
#
loop_
_entity_poly.entity_id
_entity_poly.type
_entity_poly.pdbx_seq_one_letter_code
_entity_poly.pdbx_strand_id
1 'polypeptide(L)'
;MKNRYYTYLVLLLFASVSSFAQIGIGTSTPEGTLDVEIYDATGTIMESPYGIILPKVSLTSTIVSSPVINPNGGGLEPGTTVYNTNNSTNGANDVSPGIYSWTGSSWEPQFFKKEYAKYEQTGGCQRTTIKEYNSSPEPTDADNIAGLTNQTFTPTYSGYYKIEVRTNFGAGRIQDFTSGTESEISLATSEGAFFFTMSGSGVDIDPTSSSYDYTEGWSYTHSYSAENDNESPAVESYNVGHYATLVYRLYLLSGSTYTFTLSNCITTGHNYFINNGDSGDGQGHIGHYIPCSIEFTYVGD
;
A
#
# COMPACT_ATOMS: atom_id res chain seq x y z
N MET A 1 -84.85 23.21 -7.17
CA MET A 1 -84.03 22.03 -6.80
C MET A 1 -83.16 21.50 -7.94
N LYS A 2 -83.64 21.41 -9.20
CA LYS A 2 -82.88 20.89 -10.36
C LYS A 2 -81.53 21.56 -10.70
N ASN A 3 -81.34 22.84 -10.40
CA ASN A 3 -80.10 23.56 -10.78
C ASN A 3 -78.89 23.28 -9.87
N ARG A 4 -79.09 22.78 -8.65
CA ARG A 4 -77.97 22.49 -7.73
C ARG A 4 -77.21 21.22 -8.11
N TYR A 5 -77.90 20.24 -8.70
CA TYR A 5 -77.30 18.97 -9.12
C TYR A 5 -76.31 19.13 -10.28
N TYR A 6 -76.58 20.04 -11.22
CA TYR A 6 -75.66 20.34 -12.32
C TYR A 6 -74.36 20.96 -11.83
N THR A 7 -74.41 21.82 -10.80
CA THR A 7 -73.20 22.39 -10.18
C THR A 7 -72.35 21.33 -9.50
N TYR A 8 -72.97 20.39 -8.76
CA TYR A 8 -72.24 19.27 -8.14
C TYR A 8 -71.65 18.32 -9.19
N LEU A 9 -72.36 18.08 -10.30
CA LEU A 9 -71.88 17.25 -11.41
C LEU A 9 -70.64 17.86 -12.08
N VAL A 10 -70.65 19.18 -12.30
CA VAL A 10 -69.50 19.90 -12.87
C VAL A 10 -68.30 19.86 -11.92
N LEU A 11 -68.50 20.05 -10.62
CA LEU A 11 -67.41 19.94 -9.62
C LEU A 11 -66.82 18.51 -9.54
N LEU A 12 -67.64 17.47 -9.70
CA LEU A 12 -67.18 16.08 -9.76
C LEU A 12 -66.37 15.76 -11.02
N LEU A 13 -66.70 16.40 -12.14
CA LEU A 13 -65.96 16.30 -13.42
C LEU A 13 -64.58 16.98 -13.38
N PHE A 14 -64.40 18.00 -12.54
CA PHE A 14 -63.10 18.65 -12.34
C PHE A 14 -62.24 18.01 -11.23
N ALA A 15 -62.81 17.12 -10.41
CA ALA A 15 -62.08 16.45 -9.33
C ALA A 15 -61.27 15.22 -9.77
N SER A 16 -61.43 14.76 -11.02
CA SER A 16 -60.80 13.53 -11.54
C SER A 16 -59.60 13.77 -12.45
N VAL A 17 -59.02 14.98 -12.47
CA VAL A 17 -57.76 15.23 -13.18
C VAL A 17 -56.58 14.72 -12.35
N SER A 18 -56.16 13.49 -12.65
CA SER A 18 -54.85 12.98 -12.23
C SER A 18 -53.77 13.82 -12.93
N SER A 19 -53.05 14.65 -12.18
CA SER A 19 -51.85 15.32 -12.68
C SER A 19 -50.63 14.51 -12.26
N PHE A 20 -49.84 14.07 -13.24
CA PHE A 20 -48.55 13.43 -12.99
C PHE A 20 -47.51 14.54 -12.81
N ALA A 21 -47.04 14.74 -11.59
CA ALA A 21 -46.03 15.75 -11.24
C ALA A 21 -44.61 15.17 -11.14
N GLN A 22 -44.33 14.09 -11.89
CA GLN A 22 -42.99 13.51 -11.96
C GLN A 22 -42.24 14.14 -13.13
N ILE A 23 -41.08 14.74 -12.83
CA ILE A 23 -40.23 15.43 -13.81
C ILE A 23 -39.10 14.48 -14.19
N GLY A 24 -39.27 13.78 -15.31
CA GLY A 24 -38.14 13.20 -16.04
C GLY A 24 -37.56 14.23 -17.00
N ILE A 25 -36.24 14.27 -17.16
CA ILE A 25 -35.63 15.03 -18.25
C ILE A 25 -35.60 14.10 -19.46
N GLY A 26 -36.56 14.29 -20.35
CA GLY A 26 -36.71 13.45 -21.55
C GLY A 26 -37.64 12.25 -21.37
N THR A 27 -37.79 11.67 -20.18
CA THR A 27 -38.68 10.51 -19.96
C THR A 27 -40.06 10.88 -19.42
N SER A 28 -41.10 10.19 -19.90
CA SER A 28 -42.48 10.28 -19.38
C SER A 28 -42.80 9.26 -18.28
N THR A 29 -41.91 8.29 -18.04
CA THR A 29 -42.05 7.22 -17.04
C THR A 29 -40.78 7.12 -16.20
N PRO A 30 -40.44 8.17 -15.43
CA PRO A 30 -39.21 8.19 -14.67
C PRO A 30 -39.17 7.06 -13.62
N GLU A 31 -38.05 6.33 -13.56
CA GLU A 31 -37.81 5.31 -12.53
C GLU A 31 -37.19 5.91 -11.25
N GLY A 32 -36.80 7.19 -11.29
CA GLY A 32 -36.28 7.96 -10.16
C GLY A 32 -36.73 9.43 -10.19
N THR A 33 -36.50 10.18 -9.11
CA THR A 33 -36.85 11.63 -9.06
C THR A 33 -36.09 12.46 -10.09
N LEU A 34 -34.86 12.05 -10.43
CA LEU A 34 -34.13 12.52 -11.59
C LEU A 34 -33.86 11.31 -12.48
N ASP A 35 -34.46 11.32 -13.66
CA ASP A 35 -34.27 10.30 -14.69
C ASP A 35 -34.03 11.03 -16.02
N VAL A 36 -32.96 10.65 -16.74
CA VAL A 36 -32.46 11.38 -17.91
C VAL A 36 -32.43 10.43 -19.10
N GLU A 37 -33.22 10.78 -20.12
CA GLU A 37 -33.29 10.07 -21.38
C GLU A 37 -32.90 11.00 -22.52
N ILE A 38 -32.08 10.51 -23.46
CA ILE A 38 -31.58 11.32 -24.58
C ILE A 38 -32.19 10.80 -25.90
N TYR A 39 -32.80 11.73 -26.63
CA TYR A 39 -33.40 11.51 -27.94
C TYR A 39 -32.51 12.06 -29.04
N ASP A 40 -32.47 11.40 -30.18
CA ASP A 40 -31.88 11.99 -31.39
C ASP A 40 -32.79 13.07 -32.01
N ALA A 41 -32.31 13.70 -33.09
CA ALA A 41 -33.05 14.70 -33.83
C ALA A 41 -34.36 14.18 -34.46
N THR A 42 -34.60 12.86 -34.45
CA THR A 42 -35.80 12.21 -34.98
C THR A 42 -36.79 11.82 -33.89
N GLY A 43 -36.45 12.04 -32.61
CA GLY A 43 -37.30 11.66 -31.48
C GLY A 43 -37.18 10.18 -31.10
N THR A 44 -36.10 9.51 -31.49
CA THR A 44 -35.82 8.12 -31.11
C THR A 44 -34.93 8.10 -29.86
N ILE A 45 -35.29 7.29 -28.86
CA ILE A 45 -34.45 7.04 -27.69
C ILE A 45 -33.16 6.44 -28.17
N MET A 46 -32.05 7.05 -27.78
CA MET A 46 -30.76 6.53 -28.14
C MET A 46 -30.31 5.46 -27.14
N GLU A 47 -29.79 4.34 -27.62
CA GLU A 47 -29.35 3.21 -26.76
C GLU A 47 -27.83 3.21 -26.46
N SER A 48 -27.12 4.29 -26.80
CA SER A 48 -25.71 4.47 -26.48
C SER A 48 -25.51 4.93 -25.02
N PRO A 49 -24.36 4.75 -24.36
CA PRO A 49 -24.21 5.19 -22.97
C PRO A 49 -24.27 6.73 -22.88
N TYR A 50 -25.36 7.25 -22.30
CA TYR A 50 -25.53 8.64 -21.88
C TYR A 50 -25.16 8.79 -20.41
N GLY A 51 -24.74 9.99 -20.01
CA GLY A 51 -24.35 10.26 -18.64
C GLY A 51 -24.42 11.75 -18.28
N ILE A 52 -24.32 12.03 -16.99
CA ILE A 52 -24.33 13.40 -16.45
C ILE A 52 -22.88 13.85 -16.30
N ILE A 53 -22.53 15.01 -16.89
CA ILE A 53 -21.25 15.68 -16.63
C ILE A 53 -21.44 16.59 -15.42
N LEU A 54 -20.77 16.25 -14.33
CA LEU A 54 -20.72 17.11 -13.13
C LEU A 54 -19.92 18.40 -13.42
N PRO A 55 -20.24 19.52 -12.74
CA PRO A 55 -19.43 20.73 -12.79
C PRO A 55 -17.96 20.40 -12.45
N LYS A 56 -17.05 20.76 -13.35
CA LYS A 56 -15.61 20.56 -13.16
C LYS A 56 -15.03 21.75 -12.41
N VAL A 57 -14.37 21.49 -11.29
CA VAL A 57 -13.81 22.53 -10.42
C VAL A 57 -12.40 22.16 -9.98
N SER A 58 -11.59 23.16 -9.68
CA SER A 58 -10.25 22.95 -9.13
C SER A 58 -10.28 23.20 -7.62
N LEU A 59 -10.62 22.18 -6.84
CA LEU A 59 -10.59 22.28 -5.37
C LEU A 59 -9.15 22.48 -4.90
N THR A 60 -8.96 23.16 -3.78
CA THR A 60 -7.63 23.37 -3.19
C THR A 60 -7.42 22.61 -1.88
N SER A 61 -8.52 22.16 -1.25
CA SER A 61 -8.54 21.48 0.03
C SER A 61 -9.90 20.83 0.24
N THR A 62 -9.94 19.70 0.95
CA THR A 62 -11.20 19.05 1.34
C THR A 62 -12.03 19.89 2.31
N ILE A 63 -11.43 20.83 3.06
CA ILE A 63 -12.17 21.65 4.05
C ILE A 63 -12.52 23.06 3.54
N VAL A 64 -12.33 23.34 2.26
CA VAL A 64 -12.59 24.65 1.66
C VAL A 64 -13.64 24.51 0.56
N SER A 65 -14.80 25.15 0.73
CA SER A 65 -15.90 25.11 -0.26
C SER A 65 -15.58 25.81 -1.58
N SER A 66 -14.74 26.85 -1.55
CA SER A 66 -14.25 27.54 -2.75
C SER A 66 -13.52 26.56 -3.68
N PRO A 67 -13.69 26.67 -5.02
CA PRO A 67 -14.32 27.76 -5.76
C PRO A 67 -15.83 27.63 -5.96
N VAL A 68 -16.48 26.64 -5.35
CA VAL A 68 -17.91 26.39 -5.54
C VAL A 68 -18.73 27.38 -4.72
N ILE A 69 -19.66 28.07 -5.38
CA ILE A 69 -20.50 29.09 -4.76
C ILE A 69 -21.97 28.68 -4.79
N ASN A 70 -22.72 29.05 -3.75
CA ASN A 70 -24.17 28.97 -3.76
C ASN A 70 -24.73 30.12 -4.61
N PRO A 71 -25.48 29.85 -5.69
CA PRO A 71 -26.01 30.91 -6.57
C PRO A 71 -27.02 31.83 -5.85
N ASN A 72 -27.66 31.37 -4.77
CA ASN A 72 -28.57 32.18 -3.95
C ASN A 72 -27.83 32.97 -2.85
N GLY A 73 -26.49 32.91 -2.82
CA GLY A 73 -25.66 33.44 -1.74
C GLY A 73 -25.67 32.53 -0.50
N GLY A 74 -24.87 32.89 0.50
CA GLY A 74 -24.71 32.12 1.74
C GLY A 74 -23.75 30.93 1.62
N GLY A 75 -23.88 29.98 2.55
CA GLY A 75 -23.07 28.76 2.58
C GLY A 75 -23.41 27.80 1.44
N LEU A 76 -22.44 26.96 1.06
CA LEU A 76 -22.67 25.90 0.09
C LEU A 76 -23.57 24.82 0.69
N GLU A 77 -24.60 24.40 -0.05
CA GLU A 77 -25.59 23.44 0.43
C GLU A 77 -24.97 22.02 0.50
N PRO A 78 -25.17 21.28 1.60
CA PRO A 78 -24.82 19.86 1.68
C PRO A 78 -25.45 19.05 0.53
N GLY A 79 -24.69 18.08 0.01
CA GLY A 79 -25.07 17.30 -1.19
C GLY A 79 -24.62 17.92 -2.50
N THR A 80 -24.10 19.15 -2.52
CA THR A 80 -23.47 19.73 -3.72
C THR A 80 -22.37 18.80 -4.21
N THR A 81 -22.46 18.33 -5.45
CA THR A 81 -21.54 17.34 -6.01
C THR A 81 -20.83 17.89 -7.25
N VAL A 82 -19.51 17.71 -7.29
CA VAL A 82 -18.62 18.26 -8.34
C VAL A 82 -17.58 17.22 -8.75
N TYR A 83 -16.99 17.42 -9.93
CA TYR A 83 -15.79 16.70 -10.33
C TYR A 83 -14.57 17.60 -10.08
N ASN A 84 -13.73 17.24 -9.11
CA ASN A 84 -12.46 17.91 -8.88
C ASN A 84 -11.44 17.52 -9.96
N THR A 85 -10.75 18.51 -10.51
CA THR A 85 -9.68 18.31 -11.50
C THR A 85 -8.28 18.52 -10.94
N ASN A 86 -8.15 19.03 -9.71
CA ASN A 86 -6.87 19.35 -9.12
C ASN A 86 -6.29 18.17 -8.32
N ASN A 87 -4.98 18.09 -8.21
CA ASN A 87 -4.30 17.26 -7.23
C ASN A 87 -3.49 18.17 -6.31
N SER A 88 -3.91 18.33 -5.06
CA SER A 88 -3.17 19.12 -4.08
C SER A 88 -2.15 18.25 -3.34
N THR A 89 -1.13 18.90 -2.75
CA THR A 89 -0.02 18.25 -2.03
C THR A 89 0.25 18.94 -0.68
N ASN A 90 -0.82 19.40 -0.04
CA ASN A 90 -0.85 20.14 1.22
C ASN A 90 -0.94 19.22 2.46
N GLY A 91 -1.01 17.90 2.30
CA GLY A 91 -1.11 16.92 3.39
C GLY A 91 -2.56 16.53 3.70
N ALA A 92 -2.94 16.58 4.98
CA ALA A 92 -4.17 15.98 5.55
C ALA A 92 -5.52 16.51 5.03
N ASN A 93 -5.51 17.43 4.06
CA ASN A 93 -6.73 17.94 3.43
C ASN A 93 -6.62 17.86 1.90
N ASP A 94 -5.82 16.92 1.40
CA ASP A 94 -5.55 16.83 -0.02
C ASP A 94 -6.74 16.33 -0.83
N VAL A 95 -6.94 17.01 -1.94
CA VAL A 95 -7.88 16.64 -2.99
C VAL A 95 -7.09 15.97 -4.12
N SER A 96 -7.71 14.96 -4.72
CA SER A 96 -7.21 14.30 -5.93
C SER A 96 -8.30 14.34 -6.99
N PRO A 97 -7.97 14.16 -8.29
CA PRO A 97 -8.98 14.18 -9.32
C PRO A 97 -10.07 13.12 -9.08
N GLY A 98 -11.34 13.52 -9.11
CA GLY A 98 -12.45 12.63 -8.78
C GLY A 98 -13.74 13.35 -8.40
N ILE A 99 -14.78 12.57 -8.10
CA ILE A 99 -16.09 13.10 -7.68
C ILE A 99 -16.04 13.40 -6.18
N TYR A 100 -16.53 14.57 -5.79
CA TYR A 100 -16.66 14.99 -4.40
C TYR A 100 -18.07 15.50 -4.12
N SER A 101 -18.57 15.22 -2.91
CA SER A 101 -19.82 15.75 -2.41
C SER A 101 -19.57 16.56 -1.13
N TRP A 102 -20.15 17.75 -1.06
CA TRP A 102 -20.04 18.63 0.09
C TRP A 102 -20.94 18.14 1.23
N THR A 103 -20.42 18.04 2.44
CA THR A 103 -21.17 17.61 3.64
C THR A 103 -21.82 18.76 4.40
N GLY A 104 -21.47 20.00 4.06
CA GLY A 104 -21.73 21.19 4.87
C GLY A 104 -20.45 21.79 5.45
N SER A 105 -19.40 20.98 5.62
CA SER A 105 -18.10 21.40 6.17
C SER A 105 -16.88 20.86 5.44
N SER A 106 -17.03 19.76 4.70
CA SER A 106 -15.94 19.12 3.96
C SER A 106 -16.42 18.56 2.61
N TRP A 107 -15.49 18.45 1.67
CA TRP A 107 -15.61 17.69 0.44
C TRP A 107 -15.24 16.25 0.72
N GLU A 108 -16.21 15.35 0.63
CA GLU A 108 -15.99 13.91 0.78
C GLU A 108 -15.78 13.27 -0.60
N PRO A 109 -14.65 12.59 -0.84
CA PRO A 109 -14.43 11.88 -2.09
C PRO A 109 -15.43 10.74 -2.23
N GLN A 110 -16.09 10.65 -3.38
CA GLN A 110 -17.00 9.56 -3.72
C GLN A 110 -16.26 8.41 -4.43
N PHE A 111 -15.04 8.14 -3.97
CA PHE A 111 -14.17 7.08 -4.46
C PHE A 111 -13.21 6.65 -3.35
N PHE A 112 -12.73 5.41 -3.44
CA PHE A 112 -11.73 4.92 -2.49
C PHE A 112 -10.33 5.36 -2.92
N LYS A 113 -9.62 6.06 -2.04
CA LYS A 113 -8.18 6.23 -2.15
C LYS A 113 -7.51 4.89 -1.86
N LYS A 114 -6.87 4.29 -2.87
CA LYS A 114 -6.16 3.02 -2.78
C LYS A 114 -4.86 3.13 -3.55
N GLU A 115 -3.78 2.67 -2.95
CA GLU A 115 -2.48 2.57 -3.61
C GLU A 115 -1.71 1.40 -3.01
N TYR A 116 -1.04 0.65 -3.87
CA TYR A 116 -0.17 -0.45 -3.51
C TYR A 116 1.05 -0.46 -4.43
N ALA A 117 2.23 -0.63 -3.86
CA ALA A 117 3.47 -0.85 -4.60
C ALA A 117 4.29 -1.94 -3.91
N LYS A 118 4.84 -2.86 -4.70
CA LYS A 118 5.74 -3.92 -4.23
C LYS A 118 7.07 -3.83 -4.97
N TYR A 119 8.14 -3.88 -4.21
CA TYR A 119 9.50 -3.99 -4.70
C TYR A 119 10.05 -5.32 -4.21
N GLU A 120 10.67 -6.08 -5.10
CA GLU A 120 11.17 -7.42 -4.81
C GLU A 120 12.66 -7.52 -5.11
N GLN A 121 13.34 -8.34 -4.30
CA GLN A 121 14.71 -8.74 -4.57
C GLN A 121 14.84 -9.37 -5.96
N THR A 122 15.84 -8.93 -6.72
CA THR A 122 16.16 -9.46 -8.05
C THR A 122 17.27 -10.51 -7.97
N GLY A 123 17.34 -11.41 -8.96
CA GLY A 123 18.40 -12.42 -9.06
C GLY A 123 18.19 -13.66 -8.17
N GLY A 124 17.13 -13.69 -7.36
CA GLY A 124 16.80 -14.83 -6.49
C GLY A 124 17.78 -14.96 -5.32
N CYS A 125 18.14 -16.20 -4.97
CA CYS A 125 18.99 -16.56 -3.84
C CYS A 125 20.34 -15.81 -3.83
N GLN A 126 20.40 -14.68 -3.14
CA GLN A 126 21.62 -13.93 -2.91
C GLN A 126 22.48 -14.66 -1.88
N ARG A 127 23.77 -14.81 -2.17
CA ARG A 127 24.75 -15.37 -1.25
C ARG A 127 25.28 -14.25 -0.36
N THR A 128 25.34 -14.49 0.95
CA THR A 128 25.92 -13.55 1.93
C THR A 128 27.06 -14.21 2.68
N THR A 129 28.05 -13.42 3.08
CA THR A 129 29.26 -13.88 3.78
C THR A 129 29.18 -13.58 5.28
N ILE A 130 29.98 -14.28 6.09
CA ILE A 130 30.03 -14.07 7.54
C ILE A 130 31.16 -13.07 7.86
N LYS A 131 30.78 -11.89 8.34
CA LYS A 131 31.65 -10.75 8.69
C LYS A 131 32.01 -10.74 10.19
N GLU A 132 32.59 -11.84 10.70
CA GLU A 132 32.86 -12.04 12.15
C GLU A 132 33.98 -11.14 12.71
N TYR A 133 34.64 -10.32 11.89
CA TYR A 133 35.57 -9.30 12.38
C TYR A 133 34.87 -8.20 13.20
N ASN A 134 33.55 -8.06 13.07
CA ASN A 134 32.73 -7.21 13.93
C ASN A 134 32.06 -8.05 15.02
N SER A 135 32.03 -7.55 16.26
CA SER A 135 31.34 -8.19 17.38
C SER A 135 29.81 -8.10 17.29
N SER A 136 29.29 -7.33 16.33
CA SER A 136 27.87 -7.12 16.07
C SER A 136 27.67 -6.78 14.60
N PRO A 137 26.51 -7.09 14.00
CA PRO A 137 26.24 -6.74 12.61
C PRO A 137 26.24 -5.22 12.45
N GLU A 138 26.97 -4.67 11.47
CA GLU A 138 27.15 -3.22 11.29
C GLU A 138 26.51 -2.77 9.96
N PRO A 139 25.64 -1.75 9.94
CA PRO A 139 24.98 -1.29 8.71
C PRO A 139 25.96 -0.71 7.69
N THR A 140 27.05 -0.10 8.13
CA THR A 140 28.09 0.46 7.24
C THR A 140 28.90 -0.62 6.53
N ASP A 141 28.81 -1.87 7.00
CA ASP A 141 29.43 -3.04 6.41
C ASP A 141 28.37 -4.06 5.96
N ALA A 142 27.18 -3.58 5.60
CA ALA A 142 26.13 -4.44 5.08
C ALA A 142 26.24 -4.58 3.56
N ASP A 143 25.91 -5.75 3.06
CA ASP A 143 25.77 -6.00 1.64
C ASP A 143 24.34 -5.68 1.21
N ASN A 144 24.20 -4.88 0.15
CA ASN A 144 22.89 -4.50 -0.38
C ASN A 144 22.14 -5.71 -0.93
N ILE A 145 20.82 -5.73 -0.71
CA ILE A 145 19.96 -6.74 -1.32
C ILE A 145 19.67 -6.33 -2.77
N ALA A 146 20.03 -7.20 -3.71
CA ALA A 146 19.89 -6.95 -5.14
C ALA A 146 18.44 -6.59 -5.49
N GLY A 147 18.23 -5.50 -6.23
CA GLY A 147 16.89 -5.04 -6.62
C GLY A 147 16.18 -4.18 -5.56
N LEU A 148 16.71 -4.11 -4.34
CA LEU A 148 16.17 -3.31 -3.24
C LEU A 148 17.18 -2.25 -2.77
N THR A 149 17.96 -1.71 -3.69
CA THR A 149 18.96 -0.65 -3.44
C THR A 149 18.55 0.65 -4.10
N ASN A 150 18.56 1.75 -3.35
CA ASN A 150 18.20 3.11 -3.80
C ASN A 150 16.91 3.13 -4.61
N GLN A 151 15.93 2.33 -4.20
CA GLN A 151 14.62 2.31 -4.82
C GLN A 151 13.83 3.52 -4.37
N THR A 152 12.89 3.96 -5.19
CA THR A 152 12.08 5.13 -4.90
C THR A 152 10.59 4.80 -4.93
N PHE A 153 9.85 5.31 -3.94
CA PHE A 153 8.40 5.33 -3.92
C PHE A 153 7.90 6.78 -3.91
N THR A 154 6.93 7.10 -4.76
CA THR A 154 6.29 8.42 -4.81
C THR A 154 4.79 8.23 -4.63
N PRO A 155 4.22 8.57 -3.47
CA PRO A 155 2.82 8.34 -3.17
C PRO A 155 1.90 9.14 -4.10
N THR A 156 0.81 8.54 -4.52
CA THR A 156 -0.28 9.23 -5.22
C THR A 156 -1.11 10.07 -4.24
N TYR A 157 -1.27 9.62 -3.00
CA TYR A 157 -2.07 10.27 -1.98
C TYR A 157 -1.24 10.66 -0.76
N SER A 158 -1.54 11.80 -0.15
CA SER A 158 -1.07 12.10 1.20
C SER A 158 -1.86 11.26 2.19
N GLY A 159 -1.19 10.70 3.19
CA GLY A 159 -1.82 9.89 4.23
C GLY A 159 -0.89 8.84 4.83
N TYR A 160 -1.43 7.98 5.69
CA TYR A 160 -0.69 6.87 6.28
C TYR A 160 -0.55 5.70 5.31
N TYR A 161 0.70 5.27 5.13
CA TYR A 161 1.06 4.04 4.44
C TYR A 161 1.55 3.01 5.46
N LYS A 162 1.09 1.77 5.28
CA LYS A 162 1.72 0.59 5.87
C LYS A 162 2.86 0.17 4.96
N ILE A 163 4.07 0.10 5.49
CA ILE A 163 5.27 -0.33 4.79
C ILE A 163 5.72 -1.65 5.43
N GLU A 164 5.58 -2.76 4.70
CA GLU A 164 6.03 -4.07 5.16
C GLU A 164 7.37 -4.42 4.53
N VAL A 165 8.39 -4.61 5.35
CA VAL A 165 9.72 -5.08 4.94
C VAL A 165 9.82 -6.55 5.31
N ARG A 166 9.79 -7.42 4.30
CA ARG A 166 9.81 -8.87 4.46
C ARG A 166 11.17 -9.41 4.10
N THR A 167 11.78 -10.13 5.02
CA THR A 167 13.14 -10.64 4.88
C THR A 167 13.17 -12.14 5.15
N ASN A 168 14.15 -12.82 4.57
CA ASN A 168 14.45 -14.20 4.92
C ASN A 168 15.92 -14.51 4.79
N PHE A 169 16.40 -15.36 5.69
CA PHE A 169 17.79 -15.78 5.75
C PHE A 169 17.88 -17.27 6.07
N GLY A 170 18.63 -18.01 5.25
CA GLY A 170 19.01 -19.40 5.50
C GLY A 170 20.52 -19.49 5.70
N ALA A 171 20.97 -20.19 6.74
CA ALA A 171 22.38 -20.42 6.98
C ALA A 171 22.98 -21.37 5.93
N GLY A 172 24.28 -21.25 5.67
CA GLY A 172 24.96 -22.10 4.69
C GLY A 172 25.28 -23.49 5.21
N ARG A 173 25.94 -24.31 4.40
CA ARG A 173 26.32 -25.66 4.80
C ARG A 173 27.44 -25.65 5.85
N ILE A 174 27.34 -26.53 6.84
CA ILE A 174 28.39 -26.78 7.84
C ILE A 174 29.13 -28.08 7.53
N GLN A 175 30.29 -28.26 8.16
CA GLN A 175 31.00 -29.55 8.21
C GLN A 175 30.83 -30.17 9.60
N ASP A 176 31.02 -31.48 9.72
CA ASP A 176 31.11 -32.10 11.04
C ASP A 176 32.27 -31.48 11.83
N PHE A 177 31.97 -31.03 13.04
CA PHE A 177 32.95 -30.51 14.00
C PHE A 177 32.83 -31.20 15.36
N THR A 178 32.02 -32.25 15.46
CA THR A 178 32.00 -33.12 16.63
C THR A 178 33.24 -34.03 16.61
N SER A 179 33.66 -34.51 17.78
CA SER A 179 34.85 -35.35 17.89
C SER A 179 34.58 -36.54 18.78
N GLY A 180 34.86 -37.75 18.29
CA GLY A 180 34.71 -38.97 19.08
C GLY A 180 34.29 -40.17 18.24
N THR A 181 34.05 -41.30 18.92
CA THR A 181 33.39 -42.49 18.33
C THR A 181 31.89 -42.50 18.58
N GLU A 182 31.34 -41.44 19.15
CA GLU A 182 29.91 -41.30 19.44
C GLU A 182 29.26 -40.42 18.36
N SER A 183 28.09 -40.86 17.88
CA SER A 183 27.32 -40.27 16.80
C SER A 183 26.66 -38.95 17.23
N GLU A 184 27.40 -37.85 17.20
CA GLU A 184 26.87 -36.54 17.57
C GLU A 184 26.27 -35.81 16.36
N ILE A 185 25.36 -34.87 16.62
CA ILE A 185 24.81 -33.98 15.59
C ILE A 185 25.59 -32.67 15.70
N SER A 186 26.31 -32.31 14.64
CA SER A 186 26.88 -30.97 14.50
C SER A 186 25.74 -29.98 14.28
N LEU A 187 25.67 -28.92 15.09
CA LEU A 187 24.66 -27.87 14.98
C LEU A 187 25.32 -26.49 15.15
N ALA A 188 25.23 -25.65 14.13
CA ALA A 188 25.73 -24.28 14.19
C ALA A 188 24.64 -23.27 13.84
N THR A 189 24.79 -22.06 14.39
CA THR A 189 23.96 -20.89 14.09
C THR A 189 24.75 -19.91 13.25
N SER A 190 24.07 -19.27 12.31
CA SER A 190 24.56 -18.07 11.63
C SER A 190 23.59 -16.93 11.93
N GLU A 191 24.12 -15.78 12.35
CA GLU A 191 23.32 -14.69 12.90
C GLU A 191 23.79 -13.34 12.38
N GLY A 192 22.88 -12.38 12.37
CA GLY A 192 23.14 -11.02 11.95
C GLY A 192 21.89 -10.15 11.93
N ALA A 193 21.85 -9.18 11.02
CA ALA A 193 20.70 -8.31 10.85
C ALA A 193 20.46 -7.92 9.39
N PHE A 194 19.21 -7.62 9.07
CA PHE A 194 18.85 -6.79 7.93
C PHE A 194 18.70 -5.34 8.37
N PHE A 195 18.98 -4.44 7.45
CA PHE A 195 18.88 -3.00 7.65
C PHE A 195 18.00 -2.39 6.57
N PHE A 196 16.88 -1.81 7.00
CA PHE A 196 16.01 -1.02 6.14
C PHE A 196 16.29 0.46 6.36
N THR A 197 16.68 1.15 5.30
CA THR A 197 16.81 2.62 5.29
C THR A 197 15.65 3.20 4.51
N MET A 198 15.12 4.33 4.95
CA MET A 198 14.16 5.10 4.16
C MET A 198 14.27 6.58 4.52
N SER A 199 14.38 7.42 3.50
CA SER A 199 14.44 8.87 3.67
C SER A 199 13.52 9.59 2.71
N GLY A 200 12.98 10.72 3.15
CA GLY A 200 12.13 11.61 2.36
C GLY A 200 11.52 12.70 3.23
N SER A 201 10.58 13.46 2.67
CA SER A 201 9.94 14.54 3.44
C SER A 201 9.23 14.00 4.69
N GLY A 202 9.75 14.37 5.87
CA GLY A 202 9.21 13.97 7.18
C GLY A 202 9.48 12.51 7.59
N VAL A 203 10.32 11.77 6.84
CA VAL A 203 10.68 10.39 7.13
C VAL A 203 12.20 10.24 7.11
N ASP A 204 12.74 9.67 8.17
CA ASP A 204 14.15 9.32 8.33
C ASP A 204 14.23 8.03 9.15
N ILE A 205 14.54 6.92 8.48
CA ILE A 205 14.83 5.62 9.10
C ILE A 205 16.30 5.36 8.81
N ASP A 206 17.13 5.45 9.84
CA ASP A 206 18.59 5.36 9.73
C ASP A 206 19.15 4.31 10.70
N PRO A 207 19.52 3.11 10.21
CA PRO A 207 20.09 2.06 11.02
C PRO A 207 21.51 2.38 11.49
N THR A 208 22.17 3.40 10.93
CA THR A 208 23.47 3.89 11.42
C THR A 208 23.35 4.79 12.65
N SER A 209 22.12 5.11 13.08
CA SER A 209 21.88 5.77 14.35
C SER A 209 22.46 4.95 15.50
N SER A 210 22.80 5.61 16.62
CA SER A 210 23.45 4.97 17.77
C SER A 210 22.54 3.99 18.55
N SER A 211 21.39 3.62 18.00
CA SER A 211 20.39 2.74 18.63
C SER A 211 20.07 1.55 17.74
N TYR A 212 20.29 0.35 18.27
CA TYR A 212 19.92 -0.92 17.65
C TYR A 212 18.40 -1.16 17.81
N ASP A 213 17.60 -0.44 17.02
CA ASP A 213 16.13 -0.42 17.14
C ASP A 213 15.45 -0.74 15.80
N TYR A 214 14.37 -1.51 15.87
CA TYR A 214 13.48 -1.79 14.73
C TYR A 214 12.83 -0.52 14.19
N THR A 215 12.63 0.50 15.03
CA THR A 215 12.16 1.82 14.57
C THR A 215 13.16 2.50 13.64
N GLU A 216 14.46 2.25 13.86
CA GLU A 216 15.59 2.76 13.08
C GLU A 216 16.03 1.79 11.96
N GLY A 217 15.24 0.76 11.65
CA GLY A 217 15.51 -0.11 10.49
C GLY A 217 16.20 -1.43 10.80
N TRP A 218 16.48 -1.75 12.07
CA TRP A 218 17.13 -3.01 12.45
C TRP A 218 16.17 -4.19 12.46
N SER A 219 16.54 -5.28 11.79
CA SER A 219 15.83 -6.56 11.87
C SER A 219 16.82 -7.70 12.15
N TYR A 220 16.88 -8.16 13.39
CA TYR A 220 17.72 -9.31 13.75
C TYR A 220 17.28 -10.57 13.00
N THR A 221 18.26 -11.38 12.58
CA THR A 221 18.01 -12.67 11.93
C THR A 221 19.01 -13.72 12.39
N HIS A 222 18.57 -14.98 12.43
CA HIS A 222 19.43 -16.14 12.59
C HIS A 222 18.93 -17.28 11.72
N SER A 223 19.76 -18.27 11.47
CA SER A 223 19.35 -19.56 10.92
C SER A 223 20.34 -20.63 11.35
N TYR A 224 19.90 -21.88 11.39
CA TYR A 224 20.68 -23.00 11.87
C TYR A 224 21.05 -23.93 10.73
N SER A 225 22.16 -24.62 10.89
CA SER A 225 22.54 -25.73 10.03
C SER A 225 23.02 -26.89 10.87
N ALA A 226 22.63 -28.09 10.43
CA ALA A 226 22.92 -29.33 11.11
C ALA A 226 23.51 -30.35 10.14
N GLU A 227 24.41 -31.17 10.65
CA GLU A 227 25.07 -32.24 9.92
C GLU A 227 25.23 -33.46 10.83
N ASN A 228 25.10 -34.64 10.24
CA ASN A 228 25.34 -35.91 10.91
C ASN A 228 25.88 -36.94 9.89
N ASP A 229 27.08 -37.43 10.14
CA ASP A 229 27.81 -38.36 9.28
C ASP A 229 27.58 -39.85 9.62
N ASN A 230 26.70 -40.14 10.58
CA ASN A 230 26.40 -41.50 11.03
C ASN A 230 25.63 -42.32 9.98
N GLU A 231 25.02 -41.65 9.00
CA GLU A 231 24.38 -42.27 7.85
C GLU A 231 25.24 -42.11 6.59
N SER A 232 25.06 -43.01 5.62
CA SER A 232 25.70 -42.93 4.30
C SER A 232 24.62 -42.87 3.21
N PRO A 233 24.40 -41.71 2.55
CA PRO A 233 25.12 -40.45 2.72
C PRO A 233 24.81 -39.75 4.05
N ALA A 234 25.69 -38.82 4.45
CA ALA A 234 25.48 -37.97 5.62
C ALA A 234 24.13 -37.21 5.51
N VAL A 235 23.48 -37.01 6.65
CA VAL A 235 22.24 -36.23 6.74
C VAL A 235 22.61 -34.79 7.01
N GLU A 236 22.17 -33.90 6.12
CA GLU A 236 22.46 -32.47 6.18
C GLU A 236 21.16 -31.67 6.16
N SER A 237 21.12 -30.61 6.97
CA SER A 237 20.03 -29.63 6.98
C SER A 237 20.65 -28.23 7.01
N TYR A 238 20.56 -27.51 5.91
CA TYR A 238 21.00 -26.13 5.77
C TYR A 238 20.04 -25.36 4.87
N ASN A 239 20.22 -24.04 4.74
CA ASN A 239 19.33 -23.18 3.95
C ASN A 239 17.86 -23.21 4.44
N VAL A 240 17.66 -23.50 5.73
CA VAL A 240 16.33 -23.40 6.36
C VAL A 240 16.07 -21.92 6.66
N GLY A 241 15.14 -21.33 5.92
CA GLY A 241 14.85 -19.91 6.02
C GLY A 241 14.21 -19.51 7.36
N HIS A 242 14.82 -18.56 8.05
CA HIS A 242 14.15 -17.73 9.05
C HIS A 242 13.51 -16.54 8.37
N TYR A 243 12.22 -16.33 8.64
CA TYR A 243 11.42 -15.28 8.03
C TYR A 243 11.09 -14.21 9.05
N ALA A 244 11.30 -12.95 8.69
CA ALA A 244 10.97 -11.81 9.53
C ALA A 244 10.18 -10.76 8.73
N THR A 245 9.42 -9.95 9.45
CA THR A 245 8.69 -8.82 8.87
C THR A 245 8.74 -7.63 9.80
N LEU A 246 9.24 -6.50 9.31
CA LEU A 246 9.09 -5.21 9.95
C LEU A 246 7.91 -4.47 9.31
N VAL A 247 7.12 -3.79 10.13
CA VAL A 247 5.95 -3.04 9.67
C VAL A 247 6.03 -1.61 10.18
N TYR A 248 6.14 -0.66 9.27
CA TYR A 248 6.07 0.76 9.58
C TYR A 248 4.71 1.33 9.21
N ARG A 249 4.24 2.30 9.99
CA ARG A 249 3.05 3.11 9.67
C ARG A 249 3.48 4.57 9.59
N LEU A 250 3.80 5.03 8.39
CA LEU A 250 4.36 6.37 8.15
C LEU A 250 3.36 7.25 7.41
N TYR A 251 3.32 8.53 7.75
CA TYR A 251 2.58 9.52 6.98
C TYR A 251 3.45 9.97 5.80
N LEU A 252 2.99 9.73 4.57
CA LEU A 252 3.69 10.11 3.35
C LEU A 252 2.91 11.20 2.63
N LEU A 253 3.62 12.08 1.92
CA LEU A 253 3.06 13.19 1.17
C LEU A 253 2.92 12.85 -0.31
N SER A 254 1.76 13.16 -0.89
CA SER A 254 1.51 13.01 -2.33
C SER A 254 2.59 13.71 -3.15
N GLY A 255 3.10 13.03 -4.17
CA GLY A 255 4.11 13.56 -5.09
C GLY A 255 5.51 13.71 -4.50
N SER A 256 5.72 13.45 -3.20
CA SER A 256 7.05 13.46 -2.59
C SER A 256 7.76 12.13 -2.85
N THR A 257 9.03 12.19 -3.24
CA THR A 257 9.83 10.98 -3.46
C THR A 257 10.48 10.52 -2.15
N TYR A 258 10.30 9.25 -1.83
CA TYR A 258 10.95 8.56 -0.72
C TYR A 258 11.92 7.53 -1.28
N THR A 259 13.17 7.56 -0.82
CA THR A 259 14.22 6.63 -1.26
C THR A 259 14.49 5.62 -0.16
N PHE A 260 14.66 4.35 -0.52
CA PHE A 260 14.91 3.28 0.44
C PHE A 260 15.90 2.24 -0.07
N THR A 261 16.56 1.57 0.87
CA THR A 261 17.48 0.46 0.62
C THR A 261 17.29 -0.62 1.69
N LEU A 262 17.35 -1.89 1.27
CA LEU A 262 17.51 -3.05 2.14
C LEU A 262 18.92 -3.61 2.00
N SER A 263 19.57 -3.89 3.12
CA SER A 263 20.89 -4.55 3.18
C SER A 263 20.94 -5.59 4.30
N ASN A 264 22.00 -6.39 4.33
CA ASN A 264 22.20 -7.46 5.31
C ASN A 264 23.67 -7.54 5.76
N CYS A 265 23.89 -7.83 7.05
CA CYS A 265 25.19 -8.17 7.59
C CYS A 265 25.05 -9.38 8.51
N ILE A 266 25.83 -10.43 8.27
CA ILE A 266 25.92 -11.64 9.10
C ILE A 266 27.28 -11.60 9.81
N THR A 267 27.32 -11.93 11.10
CA THR A 267 28.54 -11.82 11.91
C THR A 267 28.87 -13.05 12.74
N THR A 268 27.97 -14.03 12.82
CA THR A 268 28.17 -15.21 13.65
C THR A 268 28.30 -16.47 12.80
N GLY A 269 29.21 -17.35 13.21
CA GLY A 269 29.23 -18.76 12.80
C GLY A 269 30.51 -19.19 12.09
N HIS A 270 31.43 -18.27 11.80
CA HIS A 270 32.57 -18.44 10.88
C HIS A 270 33.25 -19.81 10.99
N ASN A 271 33.64 -20.23 12.21
CA ASN A 271 34.39 -21.48 12.44
C ASN A 271 33.67 -22.79 12.06
N TYR A 272 32.35 -22.77 11.88
CA TYR A 272 31.55 -23.99 11.71
C TYR A 272 31.05 -24.20 10.27
N PHE A 273 31.01 -23.14 9.46
CA PHE A 273 30.50 -23.20 8.09
C PHE A 273 31.61 -23.55 7.11
N ILE A 274 31.27 -24.23 6.01
CA ILE A 274 32.23 -24.58 4.96
C ILE A 274 32.89 -23.29 4.41
N ASN A 275 34.22 -23.31 4.24
CA ASN A 275 35.02 -22.14 3.86
C ASN A 275 34.71 -20.91 4.72
N ASN A 276 34.44 -21.16 6.00
CA ASN A 276 34.03 -20.20 7.01
C ASN A 276 32.78 -19.37 6.67
N GLY A 277 31.96 -19.82 5.72
CA GLY A 277 30.84 -19.04 5.21
C GLY A 277 31.22 -17.91 4.24
N ASP A 278 32.47 -17.85 3.80
CA ASP A 278 32.97 -16.79 2.91
C ASP A 278 32.79 -17.14 1.42
N SER A 279 32.62 -18.43 1.09
CA SER A 279 32.46 -18.87 -0.31
C SER A 279 31.78 -20.24 -0.45
N GLY A 280 31.21 -20.49 -1.63
CA GLY A 280 30.63 -21.79 -1.97
C GLY A 280 29.39 -22.11 -1.14
N ASP A 281 29.25 -23.37 -0.74
CA ASP A 281 28.04 -23.86 -0.04
C ASP A 281 27.91 -23.33 1.40
N GLY A 282 29.01 -22.92 2.03
CA GLY A 282 28.96 -22.37 3.39
C GLY A 282 28.36 -20.96 3.49
N GLN A 283 28.25 -20.24 2.38
CA GLN A 283 27.63 -18.91 2.38
C GLN A 283 26.16 -18.98 2.80
N GLY A 284 25.67 -17.92 3.44
CA GLY A 284 24.25 -17.77 3.73
C GLY A 284 23.41 -17.54 2.47
N HIS A 285 22.12 -17.73 2.59
CA HIS A 285 21.12 -17.61 1.52
C HIS A 285 20.10 -16.54 1.90
N ILE A 286 19.87 -15.57 1.02
CA ILE A 286 18.85 -14.53 1.18
C ILE A 286 17.91 -14.60 -0.02
N GLY A 287 16.60 -14.68 0.23
CA GLY A 287 15.63 -14.73 -0.85
C GLY A 287 15.61 -16.05 -1.61
N HIS A 288 15.94 -17.17 -0.96
CA HIS A 288 16.09 -18.46 -1.65
C HIS A 288 14.76 -19.03 -2.15
N TYR A 289 13.78 -19.16 -1.26
CA TYR A 289 12.44 -19.67 -1.60
C TYR A 289 11.47 -18.56 -1.96
N ILE A 290 11.54 -17.46 -1.21
CA ILE A 290 10.67 -16.29 -1.35
C ILE A 290 11.60 -15.08 -1.38
N PRO A 291 11.58 -14.23 -2.42
CA PRO A 291 12.39 -13.01 -2.45
C PRO A 291 12.10 -12.11 -1.25
N CYS A 292 13.09 -11.37 -0.76
CA CYS A 292 12.81 -10.26 0.13
C CYS A 292 11.92 -9.22 -0.60
N SER A 293 11.03 -8.54 0.13
CA SER A 293 10.15 -7.55 -0.45
C SER A 293 9.91 -6.35 0.45
N ILE A 294 9.61 -5.22 -0.19
CA ILE A 294 9.16 -3.99 0.47
C ILE A 294 7.83 -3.60 -0.16
N GLU A 295 6.79 -3.53 0.65
CA GLU A 295 5.41 -3.33 0.22
C GLU A 295 4.82 -2.09 0.85
N PHE A 296 4.36 -1.15 0.01
CA PHE A 296 3.66 0.06 0.41
C PHE A 296 2.17 -0.16 0.19
N THR A 297 1.36 0.08 1.22
CA THR A 297 -0.10 0.03 1.12
C THR A 297 -0.70 1.28 1.74
N TYR A 298 -1.48 2.05 0.98
CA TYR A 298 -2.24 3.18 1.52
C TYR A 298 -3.31 2.67 2.49
N VAL A 299 -3.37 3.24 3.69
CA VAL A 299 -4.28 2.83 4.77
C VAL A 299 -5.39 3.86 5.00
N GLY A 300 -5.10 5.15 4.80
CA GLY A 300 -6.03 6.24 5.06
C GLY A 300 -5.32 7.50 5.54
N ASP A 301 -6.05 8.59 5.59
CA ASP A 301 -5.64 9.86 6.20
C ASP A 301 -6.14 9.92 7.65
#